data_AF-A0AAV6V1M7-F1
#
_entry.id   AF-A0AAV6V1M7-F1
#
_cell.length_a   1.000
_cell.length_b   1.000
_cell.length_c   1.000
_cell.angle_alpha   90.00
_cell.angle_beta   90.00
_cell.angle_gamma   90.00
#
_symmetry.space_group_name_H-M   'P 1'
#
loop_
_entity.id
_entity.type
_entity.pdbx_description
1 polymer ?
#
loop_
_entity_poly.entity_id
_entity_poly.type
_entity_poly.pdbx_seq_one_letter_code
_entity_poly.pdbx_strand_id
1 'polypeptide(L)'
;MLKHINILFEFMNTRGNPYESSIQTLLHNFINSKCVPREDAVRLLKVKEHGSEAYEQFRNDRFVNKTLKLSDVIRKIRLPTMERKIIIPTVKSQTAQATQKKSIAAADRSIHIAKARGETMKDILKYDLLQTSMLLDSSGYTSKPIKHVLLSEIEKKLDQEQYCFHLRDDTDTAVIVDFMSQIRQLKTKEMQTFKNLFDQLWNNASNYKRIKRIDFVFDSYVEHSLKEGERGRRRNVDPIELIKIEQDTPIPIQMDRFWSSCKNKEMLQSAAATSFIEKAKMANFTTVLSGTITGDNDSRDAKIVMNKEVQICSDVRTFVEEADGRIVMHLFHAVQSGITCLIVL
;
A
#
# COMPACT_ATOMS: atom_id res chain seq x y z
N MET A 1 -14.61 38.42 -14.01
CA MET A 1 -15.01 37.75 -15.27
C MET A 1 -14.35 38.40 -16.51
N LEU A 2 -14.51 39.71 -16.73
CA LEU A 2 -13.91 40.45 -17.86
C LEU A 2 -12.38 40.34 -18.00
N LYS A 3 -11.62 40.31 -16.90
CA LYS A 3 -10.16 40.14 -16.95
C LYS A 3 -9.71 38.81 -17.57
N HIS A 4 -10.41 37.71 -17.28
CA HIS A 4 -10.05 36.40 -17.84
C HIS A 4 -10.43 36.27 -19.32
N ILE A 5 -11.52 36.92 -19.73
CA ILE A 5 -11.93 36.99 -21.14
C ILE A 5 -10.92 37.81 -21.95
N ASN A 6 -10.44 38.93 -21.42
CA ASN A 6 -9.42 39.73 -22.10
C ASN A 6 -8.07 38.99 -22.21
N ILE A 7 -7.66 38.26 -21.18
CA ILE A 7 -6.44 37.42 -21.24
C ILE A 7 -6.60 36.31 -22.28
N LEU A 8 -7.80 35.71 -22.37
CA LEU A 8 -8.10 34.69 -23.38
C LEU A 8 -8.06 35.29 -24.81
N PHE A 9 -8.63 36.48 -25.01
CA PHE A 9 -8.60 37.18 -26.29
C PHE A 9 -7.18 37.58 -26.69
N GLU A 10 -6.39 38.09 -25.75
CA GLU A 10 -4.99 38.45 -25.96
C GLU A 10 -4.15 37.21 -26.30
N PHE A 11 -4.41 36.08 -25.63
CA PHE A 11 -3.81 34.78 -25.89
C PHE A 11 -4.19 34.20 -27.27
N MET A 12 -5.46 34.33 -27.68
CA MET A 12 -5.93 33.91 -29.00
C MET A 12 -5.34 34.77 -30.12
N ASN A 13 -5.23 36.09 -29.91
CA ASN A 13 -4.63 37.00 -30.88
C ASN A 13 -3.11 36.80 -31.03
N THR A 14 -2.39 36.47 -29.95
CA THR A 14 -0.94 36.20 -30.04
C THR A 14 -0.61 34.83 -30.63
N ARG A 15 -1.49 33.83 -30.48
CA ARG A 15 -1.20 32.44 -30.87
C ARG A 15 -1.98 31.94 -32.09
N GLY A 16 -2.81 32.79 -32.67
CA GLY A 16 -3.65 32.46 -33.81
C GLY A 16 -5.00 31.88 -33.40
N ASN A 17 -6.06 32.35 -34.06
CA ASN A 17 -7.41 31.89 -33.83
C ASN A 17 -7.60 30.47 -34.40
N PRO A 18 -7.91 29.45 -33.57
CA PRO A 18 -8.09 28.08 -34.05
C PRO A 18 -9.35 27.88 -34.91
N TYR A 19 -10.20 28.90 -35.05
CA TYR A 19 -11.45 28.87 -35.82
C TYR A 19 -11.41 29.68 -37.12
N GLU A 20 -10.34 30.43 -37.40
CA GLU A 20 -10.15 31.12 -38.69
C GLU A 20 -9.20 30.31 -39.57
N SER A 21 -9.77 29.36 -40.31
CA SER A 21 -9.05 28.55 -41.28
C SER A 21 -9.05 29.22 -42.65
N SER A 22 -8.01 30.00 -42.95
CA SER A 22 -7.74 30.52 -44.31
C SER A 22 -6.32 30.24 -44.82
N ILE A 23 -5.50 29.50 -44.06
CA ILE A 23 -4.15 29.11 -44.46
C ILE A 23 -3.99 27.60 -44.22
N GLN A 24 -3.36 26.88 -45.16
CA GLN A 24 -2.98 25.47 -44.98
C GLN A 24 -1.97 25.36 -43.83
N THR A 25 -2.47 25.36 -42.59
CA THR A 25 -1.66 25.22 -41.39
C THR A 25 -1.28 23.76 -41.19
N LEU A 26 0.02 23.52 -41.03
CA LEU A 26 0.53 22.25 -40.54
C LEU A 26 -0.13 21.95 -39.18
N LEU A 27 -0.57 20.69 -39.00
CA LEU A 27 -1.15 20.22 -37.75
C LEU A 27 -0.13 20.45 -36.64
N HIS A 28 -0.47 21.28 -35.66
CA HIS A 28 0.43 21.65 -34.56
C HIS A 28 -0.32 21.59 -33.23
N ASN A 29 0.42 21.30 -32.16
CA ASN A 29 -0.17 21.25 -30.84
C ASN A 29 -0.36 22.67 -30.30
N PHE A 30 -1.60 23.03 -29.96
CA PHE A 30 -2.02 24.36 -29.52
C PHE A 30 -1.30 24.87 -28.25
N ILE A 31 -0.88 23.95 -27.37
CA ILE A 31 -0.24 24.30 -26.09
C ILE A 31 1.23 24.72 -26.30
N ASN A 32 1.91 24.11 -27.28
CA ASN A 32 3.37 24.25 -27.45
C ASN A 32 3.81 24.77 -28.84
N SER A 33 2.86 25.01 -29.75
CA SER A 33 3.08 25.49 -31.13
C SER A 33 4.03 24.62 -31.97
N LYS A 34 4.30 23.37 -31.57
CA LYS A 34 5.14 22.45 -32.34
C LYS A 34 4.34 21.76 -33.43
N CYS A 35 4.88 21.75 -34.64
CA CYS A 35 4.34 21.01 -35.77
C CYS A 35 4.46 19.50 -35.54
N VAL A 36 3.38 18.77 -35.85
CA VAL A 36 3.33 17.30 -35.81
C VAL A 36 4.04 16.76 -37.04
N PRO A 37 4.88 15.72 -36.92
CA PRO A 37 5.47 15.04 -38.06
C PRO A 37 4.41 14.65 -39.09
N ARG A 38 4.72 14.78 -40.40
CA ARG A 38 3.75 14.57 -41.49
C ARG A 38 3.08 13.19 -41.43
N GLU A 39 3.83 12.15 -41.07
CA GLU A 39 3.33 10.77 -40.95
C GLU A 39 2.28 10.62 -39.84
N ASP A 40 2.54 11.22 -38.68
CA ASP A 40 1.62 11.22 -37.55
C ASP A 40 0.41 12.11 -37.79
N ALA A 41 0.60 13.24 -38.49
CA ALA A 41 -0.48 14.14 -38.86
C ALA A 41 -1.47 13.48 -39.82
N VAL A 42 -0.97 12.75 -40.83
CA VAL A 42 -1.83 11.98 -41.75
C VAL A 42 -2.62 10.92 -40.99
N ARG A 43 -1.99 10.18 -40.07
CA ARG A 43 -2.68 9.16 -39.25
C ARG A 43 -3.73 9.76 -38.32
N LEU A 44 -3.49 10.96 -37.78
CA LEU A 44 -4.43 11.67 -36.90
C LEU A 44 -5.58 12.34 -37.65
N LEU A 45 -5.36 12.77 -38.90
CA LEU A 45 -6.41 13.33 -39.75
C LEU A 45 -7.28 12.23 -40.38
N LYS A 46 -6.70 11.06 -40.68
CA LYS A 46 -7.38 9.93 -41.34
C LYS A 46 -7.78 8.79 -40.39
N VAL A 47 -8.00 9.08 -39.11
CA VAL A 47 -8.35 8.07 -38.10
C VAL A 47 -9.57 7.24 -38.49
N LYS A 48 -10.58 7.89 -39.09
CA LYS A 48 -11.82 7.22 -39.51
C LYS A 48 -11.59 6.25 -40.67
N GLU A 49 -10.77 6.62 -41.64
CA GLU A 49 -10.41 5.77 -42.79
C GLU A 49 -9.65 4.53 -42.30
N HIS A 50 -8.61 4.71 -41.49
CA HIS A 50 -7.84 3.60 -40.94
C HIS A 50 -8.63 2.70 -39.99
N GLY A 51 -9.57 3.27 -39.22
CA GLY A 51 -10.48 2.49 -38.37
C GLY A 51 -11.43 1.62 -39.21
N SER A 52 -11.92 2.16 -40.33
CA SER A 52 -12.79 1.42 -41.25
C SER A 52 -12.03 0.28 -41.96
N GLU A 53 -10.81 0.54 -42.41
CA GLU A 53 -9.94 -0.48 -43.03
C GLU A 53 -9.63 -1.62 -42.05
N ALA A 54 -9.32 -1.30 -40.79
CA ALA A 54 -9.05 -2.30 -39.76
C ALA A 54 -10.27 -3.15 -39.43
N TYR A 55 -11.46 -2.55 -39.45
CA TYR A 55 -12.72 -3.26 -39.26
C TYR A 55 -13.01 -4.21 -40.44
N GLU A 56 -12.84 -3.75 -41.68
CA GLU A 56 -13.04 -4.58 -42.87
C GLU A 56 -12.03 -5.73 -42.91
N GLN A 57 -10.77 -5.50 -42.53
CA GLN A 57 -9.78 -6.58 -42.39
C GLN A 57 -10.20 -7.61 -41.34
N PHE A 58 -10.64 -7.16 -40.16
CA PHE A 58 -11.16 -8.05 -39.12
C PHE A 58 -12.36 -8.87 -39.62
N ARG A 59 -13.29 -8.23 -40.31
CA ARG A 59 -14.48 -8.88 -40.87
C ARG A 59 -14.08 -9.94 -41.90
N ASN A 60 -13.16 -9.61 -42.79
CA ASN A 60 -12.69 -10.52 -43.83
C ASN A 60 -11.91 -11.70 -43.23
N ASP A 61 -11.01 -11.46 -42.28
CA ASP A 61 -10.18 -12.51 -41.68
C ASP A 61 -10.98 -13.49 -40.81
N ARG A 62 -11.99 -13.01 -40.09
CA ARG A 62 -12.76 -13.83 -39.14
C ARG A 62 -14.02 -14.46 -39.75
N PHE A 63 -14.75 -13.71 -40.59
CA PHE A 63 -16.08 -14.12 -41.04
C PHE A 63 -16.11 -14.58 -42.50
N VAL A 64 -15.31 -13.97 -43.38
CA VAL A 64 -15.32 -14.30 -44.82
C VAL A 64 -14.30 -15.39 -45.13
N ASN A 65 -13.02 -15.10 -44.93
CA ASN A 65 -11.91 -16.00 -45.26
C ASN A 65 -11.60 -17.01 -44.14
N LYS A 66 -12.07 -16.74 -42.90
CA LYS A 66 -11.92 -17.60 -41.71
C LYS A 66 -10.49 -18.06 -41.44
N THR A 67 -9.52 -17.21 -41.78
CA THR A 67 -8.09 -17.48 -41.62
C THR A 67 -7.67 -17.51 -40.15
N LEU A 68 -8.42 -16.83 -39.27
CA LEU A 68 -8.12 -16.74 -37.85
C LEU A 68 -9.39 -16.99 -36.99
N LYS A 69 -9.26 -17.56 -35.79
CA LYS A 69 -10.41 -17.95 -34.92
C LYS A 69 -11.02 -16.76 -34.19
N LEU A 70 -12.35 -16.67 -34.09
CA LEU A 70 -13.02 -15.51 -33.44
C LEU A 70 -12.48 -15.16 -32.02
N SER A 71 -11.97 -16.15 -31.29
CA SER A 71 -11.37 -15.99 -29.96
C SER A 71 -9.95 -15.38 -29.92
N ASP A 72 -9.25 -15.24 -31.05
CA ASP A 72 -7.86 -14.74 -31.01
C ASP A 72 -7.84 -13.22 -30.78
N VAL A 73 -6.79 -12.77 -30.10
CA VAL A 73 -6.63 -11.37 -29.67
C VAL A 73 -6.52 -10.42 -30.87
N ILE A 74 -7.35 -9.37 -30.88
CA ILE A 74 -7.28 -8.28 -31.88
C ILE A 74 -6.12 -7.35 -31.50
N ARG A 75 -5.22 -7.09 -32.46
CA ARG A 75 -4.11 -6.15 -32.25
C ARG A 75 -4.65 -4.72 -32.14
N LYS A 76 -4.33 -4.04 -31.03
CA LYS A 76 -4.74 -2.64 -30.80
C LYS A 76 -3.95 -1.69 -31.69
N ILE A 77 -4.62 -0.98 -32.59
CA ILE A 77 -4.03 0.12 -33.37
C ILE A 77 -3.86 1.32 -32.44
N ARG A 78 -2.61 1.74 -32.20
CA ARG A 78 -2.29 2.88 -31.33
C ARG A 78 -2.17 4.15 -32.15
N LEU A 79 -2.95 5.18 -31.80
CA LEU A 79 -2.79 6.52 -32.37
C LEU A 79 -1.55 7.21 -31.78
N PRO A 80 -0.79 7.97 -32.59
CA PRO A 80 0.27 8.83 -32.08
C PRO A 80 -0.30 9.82 -31.08
N THR A 81 0.33 9.95 -29.92
CA THR A 81 -0.08 10.92 -28.90
C THR A 81 0.61 12.26 -29.20
N MET A 82 -0.16 13.36 -29.24
CA MET A 82 0.36 14.72 -29.47
C MET A 82 1.06 15.34 -28.25
N GLU A 83 1.05 14.61 -27.13
CA GLU A 83 1.60 15.06 -25.88
C GLU A 83 3.01 14.51 -25.71
N ARG A 84 3.85 15.32 -25.07
CA ARG A 84 5.04 14.83 -24.39
C ARG A 84 4.68 13.48 -23.78
N LYS A 85 5.46 12.43 -24.08
CA LYS A 85 5.90 11.61 -22.94
C LYS A 85 6.47 12.66 -22.00
N ILE A 86 5.74 13.01 -20.95
CA ILE A 86 6.42 13.42 -19.73
C ILE A 86 7.15 12.13 -19.39
N ILE A 87 8.34 11.99 -19.99
CA ILE A 87 9.42 11.32 -19.35
C ILE A 87 9.56 12.20 -18.11
N ILE A 88 8.78 11.88 -17.06
CA ILE A 88 9.28 12.05 -15.70
C ILE A 88 10.62 11.37 -15.86
N PRO A 89 11.75 12.10 -15.84
CA PRO A 89 13.03 11.49 -16.04
C PRO A 89 13.02 10.33 -15.07
N THR A 90 13.01 9.11 -15.60
CA THR A 90 13.44 7.97 -14.82
C THR A 90 14.90 8.33 -14.66
N VAL A 91 15.16 9.10 -13.60
CA VAL A 91 16.49 9.53 -13.19
C VAL A 91 17.20 8.20 -13.07
N LYS A 92 17.97 7.86 -14.11
CA LYS A 92 18.97 6.82 -14.02
C LYS A 92 19.69 7.12 -12.72
N SER A 93 19.72 6.14 -11.83
CA SER A 93 20.03 6.17 -10.40
C SER A 93 21.34 6.87 -9.98
N GLN A 94 22.04 7.54 -10.89
CA GLN A 94 23.27 8.29 -10.67
C GLN A 94 23.05 9.79 -10.40
N THR A 95 21.91 10.39 -10.79
CA THR A 95 21.68 11.85 -10.59
C THR A 95 21.01 12.22 -9.27
N ALA A 96 20.34 11.30 -8.58
CA ALA A 96 19.68 11.59 -7.29
C ALA A 96 20.69 11.98 -6.20
N GLN A 97 21.85 11.33 -6.15
CA GLN A 97 22.92 11.66 -5.19
C GLN A 97 23.52 13.05 -5.44
N ALA A 98 23.63 13.48 -6.69
CA ALA A 98 24.18 14.80 -7.04
C ALA A 98 23.22 15.93 -6.66
N THR A 99 21.90 15.73 -6.83
CA THR A 99 20.87 16.70 -6.42
C THR A 99 20.76 16.77 -4.89
N GLN A 100 20.88 15.63 -4.20
CA GLN A 100 20.86 15.57 -2.73
C GLN A 100 22.11 16.22 -2.11
N LYS A 101 23.30 16.02 -2.68
CA LYS A 101 24.52 16.71 -2.22
C LYS A 101 24.42 18.23 -2.39
N LYS A 102 23.77 18.70 -3.46
CA LYS A 102 23.53 20.14 -3.68
C LYS A 102 22.53 20.73 -2.70
N SER A 103 21.48 19.98 -2.31
CA SER A 103 20.49 20.44 -1.33
C SER A 103 21.06 20.48 0.09
N ILE A 104 21.85 19.47 0.48
CA ILE A 104 22.56 19.45 1.77
C ILE A 104 23.54 20.62 1.87
N ALA A 105 24.33 20.85 0.81
CA ALA A 105 25.24 22.00 0.77
C ALA A 105 24.51 23.36 0.83
N ALA A 106 23.25 23.43 0.37
CA ALA A 106 22.43 24.63 0.53
C ALA A 106 21.91 24.79 1.96
N ALA A 107 21.49 23.70 2.60
CA ALA A 107 21.10 23.70 4.01
C ALA A 107 22.26 24.11 4.93
N ASP A 108 23.46 23.58 4.70
CA ASP A 108 24.67 23.94 5.46
C ASP A 108 24.99 25.44 5.34
N ARG A 109 24.88 26.00 4.13
CA ARG A 109 25.04 27.45 3.91
C ARG A 109 24.00 28.24 4.69
N SER A 110 22.74 27.81 4.69
CA SER A 110 21.67 28.47 5.45
C SER A 110 21.93 28.43 6.96
N ILE A 111 22.40 27.30 7.49
CA ILE A 111 22.81 27.17 8.90
C ILE A 111 23.95 28.12 9.24
N HIS A 112 24.99 28.17 8.39
CA HIS A 112 26.13 29.07 8.60
C HIS A 112 25.74 30.55 8.55
N ILE A 113 24.86 30.94 7.61
CA ILE A 113 24.34 32.31 7.51
C ILE A 113 23.51 32.66 8.74
N ALA A 114 22.63 31.78 9.19
CA ALA A 114 21.80 32.00 10.37
C ALA A 114 22.64 32.11 11.65
N LYS A 115 23.66 31.25 11.79
CA LYS A 115 24.63 31.32 12.89
C LYS A 115 25.44 32.63 12.86
N ALA A 116 25.85 33.09 11.68
CA ALA A 116 26.53 34.37 11.51
C ALA A 116 25.63 35.58 11.84
N ARG A 117 24.31 35.42 11.75
CA ARG A 117 23.31 36.43 12.14
C ARG A 117 22.93 36.38 13.63
N GLY A 118 23.54 35.47 14.41
CA GLY A 118 23.30 35.35 15.85
C GLY A 118 22.12 34.47 16.24
N GLU A 119 21.53 33.74 15.29
CA GLU A 119 20.43 32.81 15.59
C GLU A 119 20.95 31.54 16.30
N THR A 120 20.18 31.06 17.28
CA THR A 120 20.54 29.84 18.02
C THR A 120 20.20 28.60 17.20
N MET A 121 21.07 27.57 17.24
CA MET A 121 20.86 26.31 16.51
C MET A 121 19.48 25.68 16.76
N LYS A 122 18.97 25.80 18.00
CA LYS A 122 17.64 25.32 18.40
C LYS A 122 16.51 25.99 17.62
N ASP A 123 16.66 27.27 17.27
CA ASP A 123 15.66 28.02 16.51
C ASP A 123 15.77 27.75 15.01
N ILE A 124 17.00 27.57 14.51
CA ILE A 124 17.26 27.20 13.12
C ILE A 124 16.64 25.84 12.77
N LEU A 125 16.79 24.85 13.66
CA LEU A 125 16.29 23.48 13.45
C LEU A 125 14.77 23.32 13.61
N LYS A 126 14.04 24.39 13.97
CA LYS A 126 12.57 24.40 13.94
C LYS A 126 12.02 24.45 12.52
N TYR A 127 12.82 24.88 11.55
CA TYR A 127 12.41 25.07 10.17
C TYR A 127 12.98 23.96 9.28
N ASP A 128 12.26 23.61 8.21
CA ASP A 128 12.77 22.68 7.20
C ASP A 128 13.84 23.39 6.36
N LEU A 129 15.09 22.94 6.50
CA LEU A 129 16.25 23.55 5.86
C LEU A 129 16.49 23.02 4.44
N LEU A 130 15.76 21.98 4.04
CA LEU A 130 15.86 21.37 2.73
C LEU A 130 14.81 21.95 1.78
N GLN A 131 15.18 22.14 0.51
CA GLN A 131 14.23 22.61 -0.53
C GLN A 131 13.06 21.65 -0.77
N THR A 132 13.25 20.38 -0.43
CA THR A 132 12.25 19.32 -0.53
C THR A 132 12.33 18.49 0.74
N SER A 133 11.21 18.35 1.44
CA SER A 133 11.14 17.49 2.62
C SER A 133 11.52 16.06 2.22
N MET A 134 12.50 15.47 2.92
CA MET A 134 12.84 14.06 2.71
C MET A 134 11.68 13.11 3.06
N LEU A 135 10.68 13.62 3.79
CA LEU A 135 9.48 12.90 4.13
C LEU A 135 8.47 12.84 2.98
N LEU A 136 8.66 13.60 1.90
CA LEU A 136 7.72 13.66 0.78
C LEU A 136 8.38 13.26 -0.54
N ASP A 137 7.63 12.58 -1.40
CA ASP A 137 8.02 12.26 -2.76
C ASP A 137 7.78 13.44 -3.72
N SER A 138 8.21 13.30 -4.98
CA SER A 138 8.04 14.34 -6.01
C SER A 138 6.57 14.66 -6.33
N SER A 139 5.64 13.86 -5.83
CA SER A 139 4.20 14.01 -6.02
C SER A 139 3.51 14.61 -4.78
N GLY A 140 4.27 14.92 -3.71
CA GLY A 140 3.76 15.49 -2.47
C GLY A 140 3.20 14.48 -1.46
N TYR A 141 3.36 13.17 -1.70
CA TYR A 141 2.96 12.11 -0.76
C TYR A 141 4.12 11.69 0.12
N THR A 142 3.88 10.96 1.21
CA THR A 142 4.96 10.50 2.08
C THR A 142 5.94 9.59 1.33
N SER A 143 7.23 9.93 1.40
CA SER A 143 8.30 9.18 0.76
C SER A 143 8.37 7.78 1.38
N LYS A 144 8.60 6.77 0.55
CA LYS A 144 8.70 5.39 1.05
C LYS A 144 9.99 5.23 1.85
N PRO A 145 9.94 4.89 3.14
CA PRO A 145 11.15 4.58 3.88
C PRO A 145 11.77 3.29 3.33
N ILE A 146 13.07 3.34 3.05
CA ILE A 146 13.85 2.18 2.63
C ILE A 146 14.21 1.37 3.89
N LYS A 147 13.20 0.72 4.51
CA LYS A 147 13.33 0.02 5.80
C LYS A 147 14.46 -1.03 5.81
N HIS A 148 14.75 -1.66 4.66
CA HIS A 148 15.81 -2.68 4.57
C HIS A 148 17.23 -2.13 4.80
N VAL A 149 17.48 -0.85 4.50
CA VAL A 149 18.80 -0.22 4.74
C VAL A 149 19.02 -0.02 6.23
N LEU A 150 17.98 0.34 6.98
CA LEU A 150 18.07 0.46 8.43
C LEU A 150 18.39 -0.90 9.06
N LEU A 151 17.71 -1.95 8.63
CA LEU A 151 17.97 -3.31 9.10
C LEU A 151 19.43 -3.70 8.83
N SER A 152 19.92 -3.49 7.60
CA SER A 152 21.31 -3.83 7.25
C SER A 152 22.36 -3.04 8.04
N GLU A 153 22.08 -1.80 8.44
CA GLU A 153 22.99 -1.02 9.27
C GLU A 153 22.94 -1.44 10.75
N ILE A 154 21.80 -1.93 11.23
CA ILE A 154 21.67 -2.49 12.58
C ILE A 154 22.35 -3.86 12.64
N GLU A 155 22.16 -4.72 11.64
CA GLU A 155 22.79 -6.04 11.55
C GLU A 155 24.33 -5.97 11.61
N LYS A 156 24.95 -4.93 11.01
CA LYS A 156 26.39 -4.69 11.11
C LYS A 156 26.89 -4.47 12.55
N LYS A 157 26.00 -4.11 13.46
CA LYS A 157 26.32 -3.81 14.87
C LYS A 157 25.87 -4.93 15.83
N LEU A 158 25.27 -6.00 15.31
CA LEU A 158 24.82 -7.13 16.12
C LEU A 158 25.90 -8.23 16.10
N ASP A 159 26.26 -8.72 17.29
CA ASP A 159 27.13 -9.89 17.42
C ASP A 159 26.35 -11.18 17.17
N GLN A 160 27.00 -12.25 16.68
CA GLN A 160 26.35 -13.53 16.39
C GLN A 160 25.62 -14.14 17.61
N GLU A 161 26.09 -13.87 18.83
CA GLU A 161 25.43 -14.30 20.06
C GLU A 161 24.08 -13.60 20.30
N GLN A 162 23.89 -12.39 19.75
CA GLN A 162 22.65 -11.63 19.83
C GLN A 162 21.59 -12.10 18.82
N TYR A 163 21.99 -12.86 17.79
CA TYR A 163 21.07 -13.52 16.86
C TYR A 163 20.43 -14.78 17.45
N CYS A 164 21.08 -15.41 18.43
CA CYS A 164 20.62 -16.64 19.05
C CYS A 164 19.93 -16.34 20.39
N PHE A 165 18.67 -15.90 20.34
CA PHE A 165 17.83 -15.95 21.53
C PHE A 165 17.58 -17.42 21.90
N HIS A 166 18.33 -17.94 22.87
CA HIS A 166 18.06 -19.23 23.46
C HIS A 166 16.89 -19.07 24.43
N LEU A 167 15.70 -19.53 24.02
CA LEU A 167 14.58 -19.79 24.93
C LEU A 167 15.11 -20.68 26.06
N ARG A 168 15.31 -20.11 27.24
CA ARG A 168 15.63 -20.91 28.42
C ARG A 168 14.40 -21.73 28.75
N ASP A 169 14.58 -23.00 29.10
CA ASP A 169 13.46 -23.92 29.36
C ASP A 169 12.58 -23.47 30.55
N ASP A 170 13.03 -22.47 31.33
CA ASP A 170 12.36 -21.94 32.50
C ASP A 170 11.53 -20.65 32.27
N THR A 171 11.50 -20.09 31.06
CA THR A 171 10.84 -18.80 30.82
C THR A 171 9.36 -18.93 30.46
N ASP A 172 8.52 -18.15 31.15
CA ASP A 172 7.13 -17.96 30.78
C ASP A 172 7.05 -17.09 29.52
N THR A 173 6.39 -17.64 28.49
CA THR A 173 6.41 -17.07 27.13
C THR A 173 5.06 -16.47 26.76
N ALA A 174 5.08 -15.26 26.19
CA ALA A 174 3.99 -14.71 25.39
C ALA A 174 4.33 -14.72 23.92
N VAL A 175 3.33 -15.02 23.09
CA VAL A 175 3.42 -14.93 21.64
C VAL A 175 2.45 -13.85 21.16
N ILE A 176 2.96 -12.82 20.51
CA ILE A 176 2.16 -11.71 19.98
C ILE A 176 2.21 -11.80 18.45
N VAL A 177 1.04 -11.94 17.84
CA VAL A 177 0.88 -12.31 16.43
C VAL A 177 0.27 -11.14 15.68
N ASP A 178 0.99 -10.61 14.68
CA ASP A 178 0.39 -9.82 13.61
C ASP A 178 -0.45 -10.76 12.74
N PHE A 179 -1.77 -10.73 12.96
CA PHE A 179 -2.68 -11.63 12.27
C PHE A 179 -2.57 -11.51 10.75
N MET A 180 -2.54 -10.27 10.22
CA MET A 180 -2.57 -10.04 8.79
C MET A 180 -1.24 -10.41 8.12
N SER A 181 -0.12 -10.18 8.79
CA SER A 181 1.19 -10.61 8.31
C SER A 181 1.28 -12.13 8.27
N GLN A 182 0.95 -12.79 9.38
CA GLN A 182 1.13 -14.24 9.52
C GLN A 182 0.19 -15.04 8.62
N ILE A 183 -1.09 -14.65 8.54
CA ILE A 183 -2.05 -15.38 7.69
C ILE A 183 -1.73 -15.28 6.20
N ARG A 184 -1.06 -14.20 5.77
CA ARG A 184 -0.61 -14.02 4.37
C ARG A 184 0.61 -14.86 4.01
N GLN A 185 1.44 -15.22 5.00
CA GLN A 185 2.62 -16.06 4.80
C GLN A 185 2.27 -17.54 4.72
N LEU A 186 1.11 -17.95 5.24
CA LEU A 186 0.65 -19.33 5.18
C LEU A 186 0.39 -19.77 3.73
N LYS A 187 0.85 -20.97 3.39
CA LYS A 187 0.64 -21.56 2.07
C LYS A 187 -0.79 -22.05 1.93
N THR A 188 -1.61 -21.30 1.19
CA THR A 188 -3.04 -21.62 1.00
C THR A 188 -3.29 -22.75 -0.01
N LYS A 189 -2.31 -23.13 -0.84
CA LYS A 189 -2.49 -24.11 -1.93
C LYS A 189 -2.87 -25.52 -1.46
N GLU A 190 -2.49 -25.88 -0.23
CA GLU A 190 -2.73 -27.21 0.34
C GLU A 190 -3.96 -27.23 1.28
N MET A 191 -4.60 -26.07 1.50
CA MET A 191 -5.68 -25.91 2.45
C MET A 191 -7.02 -25.82 1.73
N GLN A 192 -8.02 -26.54 2.24
CA GLN A 192 -9.35 -26.57 1.63
C GLN A 192 -10.26 -25.46 2.16
N THR A 193 -10.28 -25.23 3.47
CA THR A 193 -11.20 -24.26 4.12
C THR A 193 -10.47 -23.27 5.02
N PHE A 194 -11.12 -22.15 5.33
CA PHE A 194 -10.58 -21.17 6.28
C PHE A 194 -10.34 -21.75 7.68
N LYS A 195 -11.09 -22.80 8.08
CA LYS A 195 -10.83 -23.56 9.30
C LYS A 195 -9.39 -24.10 9.33
N ASN A 196 -8.95 -24.78 8.27
CA ASN A 196 -7.58 -25.30 8.19
C ASN A 196 -6.54 -24.18 8.32
N LEU A 197 -6.83 -23.01 7.75
CA LEU A 197 -5.95 -21.84 7.82
C LEU A 197 -5.84 -21.29 9.25
N PHE A 198 -6.97 -21.16 9.95
CA PHE A 198 -7.00 -20.71 11.34
C PHE A 198 -6.38 -21.74 12.29
N ASP A 199 -6.64 -23.02 12.07
CA ASP A 199 -6.02 -24.12 12.83
C ASP A 199 -4.50 -24.10 12.68
N GLN A 200 -3.98 -23.91 11.48
CA GLN A 200 -2.55 -23.82 11.24
C GLN A 200 -1.92 -22.59 11.91
N LEU A 201 -2.58 -21.42 11.81
CA LEU A 201 -2.10 -20.21 12.47
C LEU A 201 -2.07 -20.37 14.00
N TRP A 202 -3.12 -20.95 14.57
CA TRP A 202 -3.20 -21.26 16.00
C TRP A 202 -2.12 -22.23 16.44
N ASN A 203 -1.89 -23.30 15.67
CA ASN A 203 -0.86 -24.29 15.97
C ASN A 203 0.54 -23.67 15.91
N ASN A 204 0.82 -22.82 14.91
CA ASN A 204 2.09 -22.10 14.84
C ASN A 204 2.32 -21.19 16.05
N ALA A 205 1.28 -20.48 16.51
CA ALA A 205 1.37 -19.61 17.68
C ALA A 205 1.48 -20.40 19.00
N SER A 206 0.91 -21.60 19.07
CA SER A 206 0.86 -22.43 20.29
C SER A 206 1.99 -23.47 20.41
N ASN A 207 2.84 -23.62 19.38
CA ASN A 207 3.93 -24.62 19.36
C ASN A 207 5.19 -24.21 20.15
N TYR A 208 5.15 -23.11 20.90
CA TYR A 208 6.26 -22.70 21.75
C TYR A 208 6.18 -23.34 23.13
N LYS A 209 7.34 -23.52 23.77
CA LYS A 209 7.41 -24.07 25.14
C LYS A 209 6.86 -23.05 26.15
N ARG A 210 6.17 -23.54 27.20
CA ARG A 210 5.68 -22.76 28.36
C ARG A 210 4.91 -21.48 27.98
N ILE A 211 4.02 -21.58 27.02
CA ILE A 211 3.13 -20.48 26.67
C ILE A 211 2.18 -20.19 27.83
N LYS A 212 2.24 -18.97 28.34
CA LYS A 212 1.27 -18.42 29.30
C LYS A 212 0.24 -17.52 28.63
N ARG A 213 0.59 -16.97 27.45
CA ARG A 213 -0.20 -15.96 26.78
C ARG A 213 -0.02 -15.97 25.26
N ILE A 214 -1.11 -15.79 24.51
CA ILE A 214 -1.07 -15.53 23.07
C ILE A 214 -1.94 -14.32 22.75
N ASP A 215 -1.39 -13.35 22.03
CA ASP A 215 -2.11 -12.14 21.63
C ASP A 215 -2.24 -12.12 20.10
N PHE A 216 -3.45 -12.19 19.57
CA PHE A 216 -3.69 -11.94 18.14
C PHE A 216 -4.10 -10.49 17.94
N VAL A 217 -3.25 -9.77 17.20
CA VAL A 217 -3.43 -8.35 16.91
C VAL A 217 -3.92 -8.20 15.46
N PHE A 218 -5.09 -7.59 15.33
CA PHE A 218 -5.77 -7.38 14.06
C PHE A 218 -5.58 -5.94 13.56
N ASP A 219 -5.46 -5.77 12.25
CA ASP A 219 -5.60 -4.47 11.60
C ASP A 219 -7.04 -3.94 11.72
N SER A 220 -7.19 -2.63 11.77
CA SER A 220 -8.49 -1.97 11.63
C SER A 220 -8.68 -1.39 10.24
N TYR A 221 -9.85 -1.68 9.68
CA TYR A 221 -10.28 -1.16 8.40
C TYR A 221 -11.40 -0.16 8.64
N VAL A 222 -11.02 1.12 8.74
CA VAL A 222 -11.96 2.24 8.92
C VAL A 222 -12.20 2.91 7.56
N GLU A 223 -13.44 3.32 7.31
CA GLU A 223 -13.79 4.17 6.16
C GLU A 223 -13.09 5.53 6.31
N HIS A 224 -12.58 6.12 5.21
CA HIS A 224 -11.79 7.35 5.21
C HIS A 224 -10.48 7.30 6.01
N SER A 225 -9.88 6.12 6.15
CA SER A 225 -8.55 5.94 6.72
C SER A 225 -7.49 6.79 6.00
N LEU A 226 -6.51 7.30 6.74
CA LEU A 226 -5.31 7.95 6.20
C LEU A 226 -4.55 7.07 5.17
N LYS A 227 -4.76 5.75 5.22
CA LYS A 227 -4.19 4.78 4.26
C LYS A 227 -5.03 4.55 3.01
N GLU A 228 -6.19 5.17 2.87
CA GLU A 228 -7.07 4.92 1.72
C GLU A 228 -6.37 5.20 0.38
N GLY A 229 -5.61 6.30 0.29
CA GLY A 229 -4.82 6.63 -0.90
C GLY A 229 -3.75 5.58 -1.25
N GLU A 230 -3.00 5.10 -0.27
CA GLU A 230 -1.98 4.05 -0.49
C GLU A 230 -2.62 2.68 -0.75
N ARG A 231 -3.76 2.36 -0.12
CA ARG A 231 -4.56 1.15 -0.40
C ARG A 231 -5.07 1.19 -1.85
N GLY A 232 -5.60 2.33 -2.30
CA GLY A 232 -6.02 2.55 -3.68
C GLY A 232 -4.88 2.35 -4.68
N ARG A 233 -3.69 2.89 -4.39
CA ARG A 233 -2.49 2.73 -5.24
C ARG A 233 -1.99 1.28 -5.31
N ARG A 234 -2.31 0.44 -4.33
CA ARG A 234 -1.99 -1.00 -4.31
C ARG A 234 -3.06 -1.87 -4.97
N ARG A 235 -4.27 -1.36 -5.23
CA ARG A 235 -5.31 -2.08 -5.97
C ARG A 235 -4.94 -2.13 -7.45
N ASN A 236 -4.05 -3.06 -7.79
CA ASN A 236 -3.72 -3.38 -9.18
C ASN A 236 -4.68 -4.40 -9.80
N VAL A 237 -5.58 -4.98 -9.01
CA VAL A 237 -6.46 -6.08 -9.43
C VAL A 237 -7.85 -5.90 -8.85
N ASP A 238 -8.86 -6.12 -9.70
CA ASP A 238 -10.26 -6.09 -9.29
C ASP A 238 -10.54 -7.12 -8.18
N PRO A 239 -11.18 -6.70 -7.08
CA PRO A 239 -11.46 -7.59 -5.96
C PRO A 239 -12.52 -8.63 -6.29
N ILE A 240 -12.36 -9.82 -5.71
CA ILE A 240 -13.45 -10.80 -5.59
C ILE A 240 -14.01 -10.64 -4.18
N GLU A 241 -15.23 -10.14 -4.05
CA GLU A 241 -15.88 -10.01 -2.74
C GLU A 241 -16.67 -11.27 -2.42
N LEU A 242 -16.39 -11.85 -1.25
CA LEU A 242 -17.21 -12.93 -0.72
C LEU A 242 -18.42 -12.33 0.00
N ILE A 243 -19.55 -13.02 -0.04
CA ILE A 243 -20.76 -12.60 0.68
C ILE A 243 -20.58 -12.80 2.19
N LYS A 244 -19.92 -13.90 2.56
CA LYS A 244 -19.67 -14.29 3.95
C LYS A 244 -18.43 -15.19 4.02
N ILE A 245 -17.73 -15.14 5.15
CA ILE A 245 -16.62 -16.06 5.47
C ILE A 245 -16.98 -16.79 6.76
N GLU A 246 -17.15 -18.10 6.65
CA GLU A 246 -17.34 -19.03 7.77
C GLU A 246 -16.17 -20.03 7.82
N GLN A 247 -16.09 -20.83 8.90
CA GLN A 247 -15.02 -21.81 9.07
C GLN A 247 -14.96 -22.81 7.89
N ASP A 248 -16.11 -23.27 7.41
CA ASP A 248 -16.20 -24.25 6.32
C ASP A 248 -16.16 -23.62 4.92
N THR A 249 -16.04 -22.29 4.83
CA THR A 249 -15.94 -21.60 3.53
C THR A 249 -14.64 -22.01 2.84
N PRO A 250 -14.68 -22.42 1.55
CA PRO A 250 -13.49 -22.82 0.81
C PRO A 250 -12.57 -21.63 0.59
N ILE A 251 -11.26 -21.88 0.64
CA ILE A 251 -10.27 -20.83 0.39
C ILE A 251 -10.30 -20.43 -1.10
N PRO A 252 -10.39 -19.14 -1.44
CA PRO A 252 -10.35 -18.70 -2.83
C PRO A 252 -9.06 -19.10 -3.54
N ILE A 253 -9.18 -19.65 -4.75
CA ILE A 253 -8.02 -19.99 -5.60
C ILE A 253 -7.20 -18.73 -5.94
N GLN A 254 -7.89 -17.60 -6.16
CA GLN A 254 -7.29 -16.30 -6.52
C GLN A 254 -7.12 -15.42 -5.29
N MET A 255 -6.23 -15.82 -4.36
CA MET A 255 -5.99 -15.10 -3.11
C MET A 255 -5.58 -13.63 -3.32
N ASP A 256 -4.86 -13.30 -4.38
CA ASP A 256 -4.46 -11.91 -4.67
C ASP A 256 -5.67 -10.97 -4.86
N ARG A 257 -6.75 -11.47 -5.48
CA ARG A 257 -8.02 -10.74 -5.63
C ARG A 257 -8.85 -10.73 -4.36
N PHE A 258 -8.76 -11.79 -3.56
CA PHE A 258 -9.38 -11.82 -2.25
C PHE A 258 -8.76 -10.73 -1.34
N TRP A 259 -7.43 -10.60 -1.36
CA TRP A 259 -6.68 -9.64 -0.57
C TRP A 259 -6.82 -8.18 -1.01
N SER A 260 -7.39 -7.88 -2.18
CA SER A 260 -7.60 -6.50 -2.61
C SER A 260 -8.88 -5.88 -2.02
N SER A 261 -9.85 -6.70 -1.59
CA SER A 261 -11.06 -6.24 -0.87
C SER A 261 -10.76 -6.00 0.61
N CYS A 262 -11.15 -4.83 1.14
CA CYS A 262 -11.09 -4.56 2.59
C CYS A 262 -12.15 -5.37 3.34
N LYS A 263 -13.37 -5.45 2.77
CA LYS A 263 -14.49 -6.20 3.33
C LYS A 263 -14.16 -7.67 3.59
N ASN A 264 -13.47 -8.31 2.64
CA ASN A 264 -12.98 -9.69 2.82
C ASN A 264 -12.04 -9.84 4.03
N LYS A 265 -11.17 -8.85 4.26
CA LYS A 265 -10.21 -8.89 5.38
C LYS A 265 -10.92 -8.71 6.71
N GLU A 266 -11.89 -7.80 6.77
CA GLU A 266 -12.74 -7.62 7.95
C GLU A 266 -13.52 -8.90 8.27
N MET A 267 -14.17 -9.50 7.27
CA MET A 267 -14.87 -10.78 7.44
C MET A 267 -13.93 -11.91 7.88
N LEU A 268 -12.72 -11.96 7.32
CA LEU A 268 -11.71 -12.96 7.68
C LEU A 268 -11.29 -12.82 9.14
N GLN A 269 -10.99 -11.60 9.58
CA GLN A 269 -10.64 -11.32 10.98
C GLN A 269 -11.79 -11.64 11.93
N SER A 270 -13.04 -11.35 11.54
CA SER A 270 -14.23 -11.70 12.32
C SER A 270 -14.40 -13.21 12.49
N ALA A 271 -14.23 -13.96 11.40
CA ALA A 271 -14.30 -15.42 11.42
C ALA A 271 -13.17 -16.03 12.27
N ALA A 272 -11.94 -15.49 12.12
CA ALA A 272 -10.78 -15.92 12.91
C ALA A 272 -10.96 -15.64 14.40
N ALA A 273 -11.40 -14.42 14.77
CA ALA A 273 -11.62 -14.05 16.16
C ALA A 273 -12.65 -14.97 16.82
N THR A 274 -13.73 -15.32 16.11
CA THR A 274 -14.74 -16.27 16.62
C THR A 274 -14.12 -17.65 16.86
N SER A 275 -13.37 -18.18 15.89
CA SER A 275 -12.68 -19.47 16.00
C SER A 275 -11.64 -19.49 17.13
N PHE A 276 -10.88 -18.41 17.29
CA PHE A 276 -9.85 -18.30 18.34
C PHE A 276 -10.45 -18.18 19.74
N ILE A 277 -11.62 -17.54 19.91
CA ILE A 277 -12.32 -17.54 21.20
C ILE A 277 -12.71 -18.97 21.59
N GLU A 278 -13.25 -19.75 20.66
CA GLU A 278 -13.63 -21.15 20.92
C GLU A 278 -12.42 -22.00 21.33
N LYS A 279 -11.30 -21.85 20.62
CA LYS A 279 -10.04 -22.54 20.95
C LYS A 279 -9.44 -22.07 22.28
N ALA A 280 -9.46 -20.77 22.55
CA ALA A 280 -8.93 -20.19 23.77
C ALA A 280 -9.68 -20.67 25.01
N LYS A 281 -10.99 -20.93 24.91
CA LYS A 281 -11.77 -21.55 26.00
C LYS A 281 -11.34 -22.98 26.32
N MET A 282 -10.69 -23.68 25.38
CA MET A 282 -10.16 -25.02 25.58
C MET A 282 -8.67 -25.01 25.95
N ALA A 283 -8.01 -23.85 25.86
CA ALA A 283 -6.59 -23.69 26.14
C ALA A 283 -6.32 -23.42 27.62
N ASN A 284 -5.14 -23.82 28.10
CA ASN A 284 -4.67 -23.59 29.47
C ASN A 284 -3.84 -22.30 29.61
N PHE A 285 -3.95 -21.38 28.65
CA PHE A 285 -3.22 -20.12 28.62
C PHE A 285 -4.15 -18.96 28.29
N THR A 286 -3.69 -17.75 28.62
CA THR A 286 -4.45 -16.52 28.36
C THR A 286 -4.41 -16.19 26.88
N THR A 287 -5.54 -15.89 26.26
CA THR A 287 -5.57 -15.41 24.87
C THR A 287 -6.12 -14.00 24.81
N VAL A 288 -5.42 -13.08 24.16
CA VAL A 288 -5.92 -11.72 23.91
C VAL A 288 -6.17 -11.53 22.43
N LEU A 289 -7.32 -10.95 22.10
CA LEU A 289 -7.74 -10.61 20.74
C LEU A 289 -7.95 -9.11 20.69
N SER A 290 -7.18 -8.39 19.88
CA SER A 290 -7.21 -6.93 19.84
C SER A 290 -7.34 -6.39 18.43
N GLY A 291 -8.30 -5.49 18.26
CA GLY A 291 -8.52 -4.72 17.04
C GLY A 291 -10.00 -4.51 16.75
N THR A 292 -10.30 -3.42 16.05
CA THR A 292 -11.68 -3.10 15.68
C THR A 292 -12.07 -3.82 14.40
N ILE A 293 -12.85 -4.88 14.57
CA ILE A 293 -13.55 -5.55 13.47
C ILE A 293 -14.82 -4.72 13.23
N THR A 294 -14.76 -3.87 12.22
CA THR A 294 -15.81 -2.89 11.88
C THR A 294 -17.07 -3.60 11.38
N GLY A 295 -18.08 -3.58 12.23
CA GLY A 295 -19.46 -3.94 11.92
C GLY A 295 -20.30 -3.30 13.02
N ASP A 296 -20.76 -2.08 12.73
CA ASP A 296 -21.53 -1.18 13.60
C ASP A 296 -20.74 -0.45 14.70
N ASN A 297 -20.54 0.86 14.50
CA ASN A 297 -20.38 2.01 15.40
C ASN A 297 -19.68 1.94 16.78
N ASP A 298 -19.18 0.81 17.24
CA ASP A 298 -18.41 0.72 18.48
C ASP A 298 -17.06 0.06 18.19
N SER A 299 -15.99 0.75 18.58
CA SER A 299 -14.68 0.12 18.68
C SER A 299 -14.82 -1.07 19.62
N ARG A 300 -14.91 -2.29 19.09
CA ARG A 300 -14.93 -3.49 19.94
C ARG A 300 -13.64 -3.47 20.77
N ASP A 301 -13.81 -3.35 22.07
CA ASP A 301 -12.70 -3.42 23.01
C ASP A 301 -11.95 -4.75 22.85
N ALA A 302 -10.66 -4.76 23.15
CA ALA A 302 -9.88 -5.98 23.11
C ALA A 302 -10.50 -7.02 24.05
N LYS A 303 -10.54 -8.28 23.62
CA LYS A 303 -11.11 -9.39 24.41
C LYS A 303 -9.98 -10.21 24.98
N ILE A 304 -10.04 -10.49 26.27
CA ILE A 304 -9.17 -11.45 26.93
C ILE A 304 -9.98 -12.69 27.27
N VAL A 305 -9.43 -13.85 26.93
CA VAL A 305 -9.98 -15.16 27.27
C VAL A 305 -9.05 -15.79 28.29
N MET A 306 -9.55 -15.92 29.52
CA MET A 306 -8.84 -16.52 30.64
C MET A 306 -9.81 -17.42 31.39
N ASN A 307 -9.37 -18.62 31.80
CA ASN A 307 -10.20 -19.57 32.56
C ASN A 307 -11.57 -19.86 31.93
N LYS A 308 -11.62 -19.93 30.59
CA LYS A 308 -12.83 -20.17 29.78
C LYS A 308 -13.85 -19.03 29.77
N GLU A 309 -13.57 -17.92 30.44
CA GLU A 309 -14.39 -16.71 30.42
C GLU A 309 -13.82 -15.69 29.43
N VAL A 310 -14.71 -14.90 28.83
CA VAL A 310 -14.36 -13.81 27.92
C VAL A 310 -14.61 -12.50 28.65
N GLN A 311 -13.55 -11.73 28.86
CA GLN A 311 -13.61 -10.42 29.49
C GLN A 311 -13.14 -9.34 28.51
N ILE A 312 -13.56 -8.11 28.77
CA ILE A 312 -13.10 -6.94 28.03
C ILE A 312 -11.79 -6.45 28.67
N CYS A 313 -10.77 -6.23 27.85
CA CYS A 313 -9.48 -5.70 28.26
C CYS A 313 -9.34 -4.26 27.73
N SER A 314 -9.57 -3.29 28.61
CA SER A 314 -9.39 -1.86 28.31
C SER A 314 -7.92 -1.46 28.16
N ASP A 315 -7.00 -2.21 28.78
CA ASP A 315 -5.62 -1.78 29.00
C ASP A 315 -4.76 -1.80 27.71
N VAL A 316 -5.18 -2.57 26.72
CA VAL A 316 -4.55 -2.64 25.39
C VAL A 316 -5.35 -1.91 24.31
N ARG A 317 -6.37 -1.12 24.70
CA ARG A 317 -7.19 -0.36 23.76
C ARG A 317 -6.37 0.76 23.12
N THR A 318 -6.41 0.83 21.79
CA THR A 318 -5.73 1.89 21.03
C THR A 318 -6.55 2.32 19.83
N PHE A 319 -6.35 3.57 19.40
CA PHE A 319 -6.94 4.12 18.16
C PHE A 319 -6.04 3.94 16.94
N VAL A 320 -4.85 3.36 17.12
CA VAL A 320 -3.91 3.08 16.04
C VAL A 320 -4.55 2.05 15.11
N GLU A 321 -4.65 2.32 13.81
CA GLU A 321 -5.32 1.41 12.87
C GLU A 321 -4.50 0.13 12.59
N GLU A 322 -3.18 0.22 12.62
CA GLU A 322 -2.27 -0.84 12.17
C GLU A 322 -1.91 -1.80 13.30
N ALA A 323 -1.84 -3.09 12.99
CA ALA A 323 -1.39 -4.11 13.95
C ALA A 323 0.03 -3.84 14.46
N ASP A 324 0.95 -3.38 13.59
CA ASP A 324 2.35 -3.12 13.97
C ASP A 324 2.50 -2.08 15.10
N GLY A 325 1.73 -0.98 15.04
CA GLY A 325 1.69 0.01 16.11
C GLY A 325 1.00 -0.50 17.39
N ARG A 326 0.03 -1.41 17.26
CA ARG A 326 -0.66 -2.03 18.40
C ARG A 326 0.19 -3.03 19.15
N ILE A 327 1.02 -3.80 18.45
CA ILE A 327 1.90 -4.84 19.02
C ILE A 327 2.73 -4.28 20.18
N VAL A 328 3.17 -3.03 20.10
CA VAL A 328 3.95 -2.37 21.16
C VAL A 328 3.19 -2.32 22.50
N MET A 329 1.89 -2.04 22.47
CA MET A 329 1.07 -2.03 23.68
C MET A 329 0.85 -3.43 24.25
N HIS A 330 0.68 -4.42 23.37
CA HIS A 330 0.59 -5.83 23.76
C HIS A 330 1.89 -6.33 24.41
N LEU A 331 3.05 -5.95 23.85
CA LEU A 331 4.36 -6.23 24.44
C LEU A 331 4.47 -5.64 25.84
N PHE A 332 4.15 -4.35 26.00
CA PHE A 332 4.23 -3.67 27.28
C PHE A 332 3.31 -4.31 28.34
N HIS A 333 2.05 -4.58 27.97
CA HIS A 333 1.09 -5.21 28.85
C HIS A 333 1.45 -6.66 29.21
N ALA A 334 2.05 -7.41 28.29
CA ALA A 334 2.59 -8.75 28.58
C ALA A 334 3.72 -8.70 29.64
N VAL A 335 4.63 -7.73 29.52
CA VAL A 335 5.70 -7.51 30.53
C VAL A 335 5.12 -7.15 31.89
N GLN A 336 4.13 -6.25 31.93
CA GLN A 336 3.45 -5.88 33.18
C GLN A 336 2.73 -7.07 33.84
N SER A 337 2.28 -8.05 33.04
CA SER A 337 1.68 -9.29 33.52
C SER A 337 2.70 -10.30 34.08
N GLY A 338 3.99 -9.96 34.12
CA GLY A 338 5.06 -10.82 34.66
C GLY A 338 5.68 -11.79 33.64
N ILE A 339 5.46 -11.58 32.34
CA ILE A 339 5.99 -12.46 31.29
C ILE A 339 7.46 -12.12 31.03
N THR A 340 8.30 -13.15 30.96
CA THR A 340 9.75 -13.02 30.87
C THR A 340 10.30 -13.18 29.46
N CYS A 341 9.57 -13.89 28.59
CA CYS A 341 9.93 -14.08 27.19
C CYS A 341 8.80 -13.61 26.27
N LEU A 342 9.13 -12.79 25.27
CA LEU A 342 8.19 -12.27 24.28
C LEU A 342 8.63 -12.71 22.89
N ILE A 343 7.73 -13.34 22.15
CA ILE A 343 7.91 -13.72 20.75
C ILE A 343 6.93 -12.91 19.93
N VAL A 344 7.42 -12.20 18.91
CA VAL A 344 6.59 -11.44 17.97
C VAL A 344 6.61 -12.15 16.63
N LEU A 345 5.43 -12.49 16.11
CA LEU A 345 5.23 -13.17 14.82
C LEU A 345 4.60 -12.21 13.82
#